data_AF-A0A5H2BG09-F1
#
_entry.id   AF-A0A5H2BG09-F1
#
_cell.length_a   1.000
_cell.length_b   1.000
_cell.length_c   1.000
_cell.angle_alpha   90.00
_cell.angle_beta   90.00
_cell.angle_gamma   90.00
#
_symmetry.space_group_name_H-M   'P 1'
#
loop_
_entity.id
_entity.type
_entity.pdbx_description
1 polymer ?
#
loop_
_entity_poly.entity_id
_entity_poly.type
_entity_poly.pdbx_seq_one_letter_code
_entity_poly.pdbx_strand_id
1 'polypeptide(L)'
;VASTEEKGKLSGLCGNYNDVQTDDFKTDSGIIEGTPTTFVNFWKLNCPDLEITFDNPCSLNMDTVQLAKDWCSRLTNPNETFSACHSEINPEMYYQWCVYDTCKCADIKKCMCAAMSTYAHACAAKGVVLKGWMDSDPCDMISKCEGNMKYSYSVTSCDNTCRSLSE
;
A
#
# COMPACT_ATOMS: atom_id res chain seq x y z
N VAL A 1 8.35 4.96 -12.43
CA VAL A 1 7.03 5.42 -12.92
C VAL A 1 7.11 5.44 -14.43
N ALA A 2 6.14 4.85 -15.14
CA ALA A 2 6.13 4.90 -16.60
C ALA A 2 6.01 6.36 -17.07
N SER A 3 6.74 6.72 -18.12
CA SER A 3 6.63 8.05 -18.71
C SER A 3 5.35 8.14 -19.55
N THR A 4 4.89 9.36 -19.84
CA THR A 4 3.73 9.59 -20.72
C THR A 4 3.95 9.07 -22.15
N GLU A 5 5.19 8.82 -22.55
CA GLU A 5 5.53 8.23 -23.85
C GLU A 5 5.14 6.75 -23.95
N GLU A 6 4.99 6.05 -22.82
CA GLU A 6 4.59 4.64 -22.73
C GLU A 6 3.06 4.46 -22.68
N LYS A 7 2.29 5.54 -22.79
CA LYS A 7 0.83 5.50 -22.73
C LYS A 7 0.25 4.58 -23.79
N GLY A 8 -0.53 3.59 -23.36
CA GLY A 8 -1.14 2.58 -24.24
C GLY A 8 -0.17 1.55 -24.84
N LYS A 9 1.11 1.54 -24.43
CA LYS A 9 2.13 0.60 -24.92
C LYS A 9 2.44 -0.52 -23.94
N LEU A 10 1.90 -0.43 -22.72
CA LEU A 10 2.12 -1.39 -21.66
C LEU A 10 1.05 -2.48 -21.71
N SER A 11 1.38 -3.64 -21.13
CA SER A 11 0.43 -4.68 -20.77
C SER A 11 0.96 -5.43 -19.55
N GLY A 12 0.05 -6.06 -18.80
CA GLY A 12 0.39 -6.79 -17.59
C GLY A 12 -0.64 -6.59 -16.49
N LEU A 13 -0.29 -7.01 -15.27
CA LEU A 13 -1.13 -6.86 -14.09
C LEU A 13 -1.46 -5.40 -13.72
N CYS A 14 -0.69 -4.44 -14.24
CA CYS A 14 -0.91 -3.00 -14.04
C CYS A 14 -1.76 -2.36 -15.15
N GLY A 15 -2.39 -3.16 -16.02
CA GLY A 15 -3.18 -2.67 -17.14
C GLY A 15 -2.34 -2.18 -18.31
N ASN A 16 -2.92 -1.34 -19.16
CA ASN A 16 -2.32 -0.87 -20.42
C ASN A 16 -1.91 0.62 -20.40
N TYR A 17 -2.15 1.30 -19.28
CA TYR A 17 -1.82 2.71 -19.07
C TYR A 17 -2.39 3.63 -20.18
N ASN A 18 -3.68 3.52 -20.52
CA ASN A 18 -4.36 4.34 -21.53
C ASN A 18 -5.38 5.36 -20.98
N ASP A 19 -5.47 5.51 -19.65
CA ASP A 19 -6.49 6.27 -18.90
C ASP A 19 -7.93 5.71 -18.93
N VAL A 20 -8.13 4.47 -19.37
CA VAL A 20 -9.43 3.79 -19.45
C VAL A 20 -9.47 2.61 -18.49
N GLN A 21 -9.82 2.87 -17.23
CA GLN A 21 -9.83 1.84 -16.18
C GLN A 21 -10.70 0.61 -16.51
N THR A 22 -11.76 0.78 -17.31
CA THR A 22 -12.68 -0.31 -17.67
C THR A 22 -12.06 -1.39 -18.56
N ASP A 23 -10.89 -1.14 -19.16
CA ASP A 23 -10.17 -2.11 -19.98
C ASP A 23 -8.84 -2.57 -19.36
N ASP A 24 -8.56 -2.24 -18.10
CA ASP A 24 -7.32 -2.66 -17.42
C ASP A 24 -7.22 -4.18 -17.27
N PHE A 25 -8.35 -4.91 -17.30
CA PHE A 25 -8.39 -6.37 -17.32
C PHE A 25 -8.28 -6.97 -18.73
N LYS A 26 -7.80 -6.20 -19.70
CA LYS A 26 -7.49 -6.68 -21.04
C LYS A 26 -6.21 -7.52 -21.03
N THR A 27 -6.33 -8.74 -21.53
CA THR A 27 -5.22 -9.67 -21.71
C THR A 27 -4.52 -9.46 -23.06
N ASP A 28 -3.33 -10.04 -23.23
CA ASP A 28 -2.60 -9.99 -24.51
C ASP A 28 -3.33 -10.73 -25.65
N SER A 29 -4.35 -11.53 -25.33
CA SER A 29 -5.25 -12.11 -26.34
C SER A 29 -6.30 -11.12 -26.87
N GLY A 30 -6.38 -9.92 -26.29
CA GLY A 30 -7.34 -8.88 -26.63
C GLY A 30 -8.67 -8.98 -25.89
N ILE A 31 -8.86 -10.02 -25.08
CA ILE A 31 -10.07 -10.26 -24.28
C ILE A 31 -10.01 -9.45 -22.97
N ILE A 32 -11.11 -8.79 -22.62
CA ILE A 32 -11.30 -8.13 -21.32
C ILE A 32 -11.96 -9.13 -20.37
N GLU A 33 -11.23 -9.52 -19.33
CA GLU A 33 -11.69 -10.48 -18.33
C GLU A 33 -12.73 -9.87 -17.37
N GLY A 34 -13.73 -10.65 -17.00
CA GLY A 34 -14.82 -10.19 -16.13
C GLY A 34 -14.51 -10.22 -14.63
N THR A 35 -13.43 -10.90 -14.22
CA THR A 35 -13.04 -11.04 -12.81
C THR A 35 -11.54 -10.82 -12.61
N PRO A 36 -11.11 -10.31 -11.44
CA PRO A 36 -9.69 -10.18 -11.13
C PRO A 36 -8.95 -11.52 -11.16
N THR A 37 -9.59 -12.60 -10.71
CA THR A 37 -8.96 -13.94 -10.65
C THR A 37 -8.67 -14.49 -12.04
N THR A 38 -9.62 -14.39 -12.98
CA THR A 38 -9.39 -14.85 -14.36
C THR A 38 -8.32 -14.02 -15.05
N PHE A 39 -8.32 -12.70 -14.82
CA PHE A 39 -7.28 -11.80 -15.32
C PHE A 39 -5.88 -12.15 -14.78
N VAL A 40 -5.73 -12.32 -13.46
CA VAL A 40 -4.44 -12.64 -12.84
C VAL A 40 -3.92 -14.01 -13.29
N ASN A 41 -4.81 -15.00 -13.42
CA ASN A 41 -4.45 -16.34 -13.89
C ASN A 41 -3.93 -16.34 -15.35
N PHE A 42 -4.32 -15.36 -16.18
CA PHE A 42 -3.76 -15.20 -17.53
C PHE A 42 -2.27 -14.82 -17.50
N TRP A 43 -1.87 -13.97 -16.55
CA TRP A 43 -0.51 -13.43 -16.43
C TRP A 43 0.46 -14.32 -15.66
N LYS A 44 0.01 -15.47 -15.19
CA LYS A 44 0.85 -16.38 -14.42
C LYS A 44 1.90 -17.06 -15.31
N LEU A 45 3.05 -17.36 -14.73
CA LEU A 45 4.11 -18.13 -15.41
C LEU A 45 3.92 -19.63 -15.13
N ASN A 46 4.50 -20.12 -14.03
CA ASN A 46 4.48 -21.54 -13.67
C ASN A 46 3.91 -21.74 -12.26
N CYS A 47 2.61 -21.52 -12.09
CA CYS A 47 1.90 -21.83 -10.86
C CYS A 47 0.45 -22.31 -11.13
N PRO A 48 -0.15 -23.04 -10.16
CA PRO A 48 -1.56 -23.40 -10.23
C PRO A 48 -2.46 -22.18 -10.39
N ASP A 49 -3.64 -22.38 -10.97
CA ASP A 49 -4.66 -21.33 -10.98
C ASP A 49 -5.07 -20.98 -9.56
N LEU A 50 -5.24 -19.68 -9.33
CA LEU A 50 -5.95 -19.19 -8.17
C LEU A 50 -7.43 -19.55 -8.32
N GLU A 51 -8.01 -20.13 -7.27
CA GLU A 51 -9.45 -20.29 -7.16
C GLU A 51 -10.10 -18.99 -6.68
N ILE A 52 -11.34 -18.76 -7.11
CA ILE A 52 -12.13 -17.63 -6.61
C ILE A 52 -12.54 -17.97 -5.17
N THR A 53 -11.99 -17.25 -4.20
CA THR A 53 -12.42 -17.31 -2.80
C THR A 53 -13.16 -16.04 -2.45
N PHE A 54 -14.33 -16.18 -1.83
CA PHE A 54 -15.11 -15.07 -1.28
C PHE A 54 -14.91 -14.93 0.24
N ASP A 55 -13.83 -15.51 0.75
CA ASP A 55 -13.57 -15.53 2.19
C ASP A 55 -13.19 -14.13 2.65
N ASN A 56 -14.04 -13.57 3.52
CA ASN A 56 -13.68 -12.38 4.27
C ASN A 56 -12.72 -12.82 5.39
N PRO A 57 -11.44 -12.41 5.37
CA PRO A 57 -10.46 -12.81 6.38
C PRO A 57 -10.86 -12.34 7.78
N CYS A 58 -11.65 -11.27 7.88
CA CYS A 58 -12.18 -10.77 9.15
C CYS A 58 -13.39 -11.56 9.68
N SER A 59 -13.93 -12.55 8.97
CA SER A 59 -15.06 -13.34 9.50
C SER A 59 -14.64 -14.44 10.48
N LEU A 60 -13.34 -14.71 10.59
CA LEU A 60 -12.81 -15.89 11.31
C LEU A 60 -12.52 -15.64 12.79
N ASN A 61 -12.18 -14.41 13.18
CA ASN A 61 -11.79 -14.08 14.56
C ASN A 61 -12.22 -12.66 14.95
N MET A 62 -13.24 -12.56 15.81
CA MET A 62 -13.79 -11.27 16.26
C MET A 62 -12.79 -10.41 17.04
N ASP A 63 -11.89 -11.00 17.82
CA ASP A 63 -10.89 -10.25 18.60
C ASP A 63 -9.88 -9.58 17.66
N THR A 64 -9.42 -10.31 16.63
CA THR A 64 -8.56 -9.75 15.58
C THR A 64 -9.26 -8.63 14.82
N VAL A 65 -10.55 -8.78 14.51
CA VAL A 65 -11.32 -7.72 13.83
C VAL A 65 -11.40 -6.47 14.69
N GLN A 66 -11.71 -6.61 15.97
CA GLN A 66 -11.86 -5.45 16.85
C GLN A 66 -10.52 -4.71 16.97
N LEU A 67 -9.44 -5.47 17.21
CA LEU A 67 -8.09 -4.95 17.24
C LEU A 67 -7.70 -4.24 15.93
N ALA A 68 -8.03 -4.82 14.77
CA ALA A 68 -7.79 -4.22 13.47
C ALA A 68 -8.57 -2.92 13.29
N LYS A 69 -9.88 -2.90 13.59
CA LYS A 69 -10.72 -1.70 13.49
C LYS A 69 -10.21 -0.58 14.39
N ASP A 70 -9.90 -0.89 15.65
CA ASP A 70 -9.42 0.08 16.61
C ASP A 70 -8.12 0.72 16.13
N TRP A 71 -7.16 -0.09 15.67
CA TRP A 71 -5.90 0.42 15.15
C TRP A 71 -6.07 1.22 13.84
N CYS A 72 -6.77 0.65 12.86
CA CYS A 72 -6.95 1.26 11.55
C CYS A 72 -7.78 2.55 11.59
N SER A 73 -8.64 2.73 12.61
CA SER A 73 -9.43 3.97 12.80
C SER A 73 -8.58 5.24 12.93
N ARG A 74 -7.30 5.11 13.30
CA ARG A 74 -6.34 6.22 13.32
C ARG A 74 -6.17 6.88 11.95
N LEU A 75 -6.37 6.15 10.86
CA LEU A 75 -6.31 6.71 9.50
C LEU A 75 -7.44 7.70 9.24
N THR A 76 -8.63 7.48 9.81
CA THR A 76 -9.83 8.28 9.56
C THR A 76 -10.14 9.27 10.69
N ASN A 77 -9.45 9.17 11.84
CA ASN A 77 -9.67 10.05 12.97
C ASN A 77 -9.22 11.50 12.64
N PRO A 78 -10.10 12.51 12.73
CA PRO A 78 -9.79 13.89 12.37
C PRO A 78 -8.87 14.60 13.38
N ASN A 79 -8.63 14.01 14.56
CA ASN A 79 -7.79 14.59 15.61
C ASN A 79 -6.43 13.91 15.74
N GLU A 80 -6.11 12.97 14.85
CA GLU A 80 -4.86 12.20 14.85
C GLU A 80 -3.88 12.69 13.77
N THR A 81 -2.64 12.22 13.82
CA THR A 81 -1.56 12.59 12.88
C THR A 81 -1.95 12.51 11.41
N PHE A 82 -2.74 11.50 11.04
CA PHE A 82 -3.14 11.25 9.65
C PHE A 82 -4.14 12.26 9.08
N SER A 83 -4.82 13.03 9.95
CA SER A 83 -5.79 14.07 9.54
C SER A 83 -5.20 15.13 8.63
N ALA A 84 -3.90 15.41 8.76
CA ALA A 84 -3.19 16.39 7.93
C ALA A 84 -3.20 16.05 6.43
N CYS A 85 -3.51 14.81 6.06
CA CYS A 85 -3.56 14.35 4.66
C CYS A 85 -4.98 14.15 4.13
N HIS A 86 -6.01 14.26 4.97
CA HIS A 86 -7.40 13.95 4.59
C HIS A 86 -7.91 14.81 3.43
N SER A 87 -7.41 16.04 3.28
CA SER A 87 -7.76 16.93 2.15
C SER A 87 -7.18 16.46 0.82
N GLU A 88 -6.04 15.76 0.84
CA GLU A 88 -5.33 15.33 -0.37
C GLU A 88 -5.72 13.91 -0.78
N ILE A 89 -5.98 13.04 0.20
CA ILE A 89 -6.26 11.62 -0.01
C ILE A 89 -7.36 11.17 0.95
N ASN A 90 -8.46 10.67 0.39
CA ASN A 90 -9.54 10.08 1.17
C ASN A 90 -9.04 8.82 1.94
N PRO A 91 -9.07 8.80 3.28
CA PRO A 91 -8.55 7.70 4.08
C PRO A 91 -9.43 6.43 4.07
N GLU A 92 -10.69 6.51 3.59
CA GLU A 92 -11.66 5.42 3.74
C GLU A 92 -11.21 4.10 3.08
N MET A 93 -10.66 4.18 1.86
CA MET A 93 -10.13 3.00 1.17
C MET A 93 -8.92 2.40 1.89
N TYR A 94 -8.06 3.23 2.47
CA TYR A 94 -6.90 2.79 3.23
C TYR A 94 -7.30 2.15 4.56
N TYR A 95 -8.35 2.66 5.21
CA TYR A 95 -8.95 2.03 6.38
C TYR A 95 -9.46 0.62 6.06
N GLN A 96 -10.21 0.46 4.96
CA GLN A 96 -10.73 -0.85 4.55
C GLN A 96 -9.61 -1.84 4.23
N TRP A 97 -8.57 -1.42 3.52
CA TRP A 97 -7.38 -2.24 3.25
C TRP A 97 -6.62 -2.59 4.52
N CYS A 98 -6.41 -1.63 5.41
CA CYS A 98 -5.77 -1.86 6.70
C CYS A 98 -6.48 -2.95 7.50
N VAL A 99 -7.81 -2.90 7.60
CA VAL A 99 -8.60 -3.91 8.32
C VAL A 99 -8.46 -5.27 7.63
N TYR A 100 -8.63 -5.31 6.30
CA TYR A 100 -8.52 -6.55 5.52
C TYR A 100 -7.15 -7.23 5.68
N ASP A 101 -6.07 -6.47 5.50
CA ASP A 101 -4.69 -6.98 5.59
C ASP A 101 -4.37 -7.45 7.01
N THR A 102 -4.81 -6.70 8.03
CA THR A 102 -4.59 -7.06 9.43
C THR A 102 -5.28 -8.38 9.79
N CYS A 103 -6.51 -8.60 9.33
CA CYS A 103 -7.24 -9.85 9.57
C CYS A 103 -6.63 -11.06 8.86
N LYS A 104 -6.01 -10.85 7.69
CA LYS A 104 -5.42 -11.93 6.88
C LYS A 104 -4.01 -12.33 7.34
N CYS A 105 -3.33 -11.44 8.07
CA CYS A 105 -1.91 -11.55 8.32
C CYS A 105 -1.57 -12.46 9.50
N ALA A 106 -0.50 -13.26 9.34
CA ALA A 106 0.03 -14.08 10.43
C ALA A 106 0.72 -13.22 11.52
N ASP A 107 1.38 -12.13 11.12
CA ASP A 107 1.98 -11.14 12.02
C ASP A 107 1.19 -9.83 11.97
N ILE A 108 0.16 -9.77 12.83
CA ILE A 108 -0.78 -8.65 12.93
C ILE A 108 -0.05 -7.31 13.09
N LYS A 109 0.95 -7.24 13.99
CA LYS A 109 1.69 -5.99 14.26
C LYS A 109 2.42 -5.49 13.02
N LYS A 110 3.09 -6.38 12.29
CA LYS A 110 3.80 -6.02 11.06
C LYS A 110 2.86 -5.50 9.98
N CYS A 111 1.72 -6.15 9.79
CA CYS A 111 0.73 -5.77 8.77
C CYS A 111 0.02 -4.45 9.09
N MET A 112 -0.31 -4.21 10.37
CA MET A 112 -0.82 -2.92 10.84
C MET A 112 0.12 -1.76 10.47
N CYS A 113 1.41 -1.91 10.72
CA CYS A 113 2.38 -0.86 10.43
C CYS A 113 2.64 -0.68 8.94
N ALA A 114 2.60 -1.76 8.14
CA ALA A 114 2.69 -1.68 6.69
C ALA A 114 1.48 -0.95 6.08
N ALA A 115 0.27 -1.16 6.61
CA ALA A 115 -0.91 -0.44 6.16
C ALA A 115 -0.81 1.07 6.46
N MET A 116 -0.39 1.44 7.68
CA MET A 116 -0.17 2.85 8.05
C MET A 116 0.90 3.51 7.17
N SER A 117 2.01 2.80 6.91
CA SER A 117 3.11 3.33 6.10
C SER A 117 2.69 3.57 4.66
N THR A 118 1.76 2.75 4.13
CA THR A 118 1.23 2.91 2.77
C THR A 118 0.46 4.22 2.62
N TYR A 119 -0.40 4.57 3.59
CA TYR A 119 -1.10 5.85 3.57
C TYR A 119 -0.13 7.02 3.78
N ALA A 120 0.81 6.91 4.73
CA ALA A 120 1.84 7.93 4.94
C ALA A 120 2.71 8.17 3.69
N HIS A 121 3.06 7.11 2.95
CA HIS A 121 3.80 7.21 1.69
C HIS A 121 2.99 7.93 0.60
N ALA A 122 1.71 7.58 0.46
CA ALA A 122 0.83 8.26 -0.49
C ALA A 122 0.68 9.77 -0.17
N CYS A 123 0.55 10.10 1.12
CA CYS A 123 0.53 11.48 1.59
C CYS A 123 1.83 12.23 1.27
N ALA A 124 2.98 11.58 1.50
CA ALA A 124 4.28 12.17 1.16
C ALA A 124 4.42 12.43 -0.35
N ALA A 125 3.86 11.55 -1.20
CA ALA A 125 3.82 11.77 -2.65
C ALA A 125 2.93 12.96 -3.07
N LYS A 126 2.01 13.40 -2.20
CA LYS A 126 1.24 14.65 -2.33
C LYS A 126 1.91 15.85 -1.64
N GLY A 127 3.11 15.67 -1.09
CA GLY A 127 3.86 16.71 -0.38
C GLY A 127 3.52 16.84 1.11
N VAL A 128 2.66 15.97 1.66
CA VAL A 128 2.26 15.98 3.08
C VAL A 128 3.10 14.96 3.86
N VAL A 129 4.11 15.44 4.59
CA VAL A 129 4.97 14.59 5.42
C VAL A 129 4.38 14.43 6.82
N LEU A 130 3.83 13.26 7.11
CA LEU A 130 3.26 12.91 8.42
C LEU A 130 4.37 12.53 9.40
N LYS A 131 4.48 13.25 10.52
CA LYS A 131 5.49 13.02 11.57
C LYS A 131 4.83 12.44 12.83
N GLY A 132 5.56 11.60 13.56
CA GLY A 132 5.13 11.10 14.87
C GLY A 132 4.29 9.82 14.84
N TRP A 133 3.89 9.34 13.65
CA TRP A 133 3.02 8.16 13.56
C TRP A 133 3.74 6.82 13.85
N MET A 134 5.08 6.81 13.85
CA MET A 134 5.91 5.66 14.25
C MET A 134 6.40 5.74 15.70
N ASP A 135 6.02 6.76 16.46
CA ASP A 135 6.61 7.01 17.78
C ASP A 135 6.02 6.09 18.88
N SER A 136 5.05 5.24 18.54
CA SER A 136 4.34 4.36 19.49
C SER A 136 4.25 2.91 19.00
N ASP A 137 4.23 1.95 19.94
CA ASP A 137 3.91 0.53 19.68
C ASP A 137 2.56 0.42 18.92
N PRO A 138 2.44 -0.46 17.92
CA PRO A 138 3.39 -1.48 17.47
C PRO A 138 4.37 -1.02 16.39
N CYS A 139 4.35 0.26 16.00
CA CYS A 139 5.10 0.77 14.85
C CYS A 139 6.39 1.51 15.22
N ASP A 140 6.93 1.27 16.42
CA ASP A 140 8.22 1.83 16.83
C ASP A 140 9.37 1.25 15.99
N MET A 141 9.61 1.91 14.87
CA MET A 141 10.72 1.66 13.95
C MET A 141 11.87 2.62 14.24
N ILE A 142 11.66 3.65 15.07
CA ILE A 142 12.68 4.65 15.42
C ILE A 142 13.75 4.01 16.28
N SER A 143 13.35 3.14 17.22
CA SER A 143 14.28 2.40 18.09
C SER A 143 15.15 1.35 17.35
N LYS A 144 14.88 1.07 16.07
CA LYS A 144 15.61 0.07 15.26
C LYS A 144 16.79 0.64 14.47
N CYS A 145 17.01 1.95 14.47
CA CYS A 145 18.18 2.53 13.81
C CYS A 145 19.47 2.16 14.57
N GLU A 146 20.41 1.48 13.91
CA GLU A 146 21.68 1.05 14.50
C GLU A 146 22.82 2.08 14.33
N GLY A 147 23.83 2.00 15.18
CA GLY A 147 25.06 2.80 15.06
C GLY A 147 24.83 4.30 15.24
N ASN A 148 25.31 5.10 14.28
CA ASN A 148 25.17 6.55 14.25
C ASN A 148 23.99 7.03 13.37
N MET A 149 23.12 6.12 12.93
CA MET A 149 21.97 6.45 12.11
C MET A 149 20.82 6.99 12.96
N LYS A 150 20.01 7.87 12.37
CA LYS A 150 18.77 8.39 12.97
C LYS A 150 17.63 8.23 11.98
N TYR A 151 16.44 7.98 12.50
CA TYR A 151 15.23 7.96 11.68
C TYR A 151 14.95 9.36 11.11
N SER A 152 14.53 9.42 9.84
CA SER A 152 14.07 10.64 9.19
C SER A 152 12.85 10.36 8.31
N TYR A 153 11.85 11.22 8.40
CA TYR A 153 10.63 11.19 7.57
C TYR A 153 10.84 11.78 6.17
N SER A 154 12.02 12.31 5.87
CA SER A 154 12.29 13.09 4.64
C SER A 154 13.63 12.72 4.01
N VAL A 155 13.95 11.43 3.97
CA VAL A 155 15.14 10.94 3.26
C VAL A 155 14.89 11.03 1.75
N THR A 156 15.76 11.74 1.04
CA THR A 156 15.76 11.85 -0.43
C THR A 156 16.83 10.95 -1.03
N SER A 157 16.87 10.77 -2.36
CA SER A 157 17.91 9.95 -3.03
C SER A 157 19.26 10.66 -3.23
N CYS A 158 19.27 12.00 -3.29
CA CYS A 158 20.47 12.80 -3.53
C CYS A 158 21.41 12.86 -2.32
N ASP A 159 22.71 13.01 -2.59
CA ASP A 159 23.77 13.35 -1.64
C ASP A 159 23.97 12.42 -0.43
N ASN A 160 23.44 11.20 -0.48
CA ASN A 160 23.53 10.26 0.64
C ASN A 160 24.86 9.52 0.74
N THR A 161 25.68 9.53 -0.32
CA THR A 161 26.94 8.78 -0.35
C THR A 161 28.03 9.56 -1.09
N CYS A 162 29.31 9.26 -0.84
CA CYS A 162 30.41 9.89 -1.60
C CYS A 162 30.32 9.58 -3.12
N ARG A 163 29.66 8.48 -3.51
CA ARG A 163 29.47 8.13 -4.92
C ARG A 163 28.53 9.10 -5.63
N SER A 164 27.47 9.55 -4.97
CA SER A 164 26.54 10.53 -5.57
C SER A 164 27.17 11.90 -5.81
N LEU A 165 28.32 12.20 -5.20
CA LEU A 165 29.06 13.44 -5.43
C LEU A 165 30.02 13.36 -6.64
N SER A 166 30.19 12.16 -7.21
CA SER A 166 31.11 11.89 -8.33
C SER A 166 30.38 11.69 -9.67
N GLU A 167 29.04 11.71 -9.67
CA GLU A 167 28.17 11.66 -10.85
C GLU A 167 27.62 13.05 -11.15
#